data_AF-A0A7K0VJ32-F1
#
_entry.id   AF-A0A7K0VJ32-F1
#
_cell.length_a   1.000
_cell.length_b   1.000
_cell.length_c   1.000
_cell.angle_alpha   90.00
_cell.angle_beta   90.00
_cell.angle_gamma   90.00
#
_symmetry.space_group_name_H-M   'P 1'
#
loop_
_entity.id
_entity.type
_entity.pdbx_description
1 polymer ?
#
loop_
_entity_poly.entity_id
_entity_poly.type
_entity_poly.pdbx_seq_one_letter_code
_entity_poly.pdbx_strand_id
1 'polypeptide(L)'
;MFIDKLHLSQHLRKLLHSFRAVELVGPRQVGKTTIARQFVHPDSANYFDLEDPVSRQRLSNPMTALGDLQGLIVIDEIQHL
;
A
#
# COMPACT_ATOMS: atom_id res chain seq x y z
N MET A 1 -19.47 -4.56 4.10
CA MET A 1 -19.89 -4.63 2.68
C MET A 1 -18.72 -4.19 1.82
N PHE A 2 -18.08 -5.12 1.10
CA PHE A 2 -17.07 -4.75 0.09
C PHE A 2 -17.80 -4.30 -1.17
N ILE A 3 -17.59 -3.06 -1.58
CA ILE A 3 -18.06 -2.58 -2.88
C ILE A 3 -16.88 -2.74 -3.83
N ASP A 4 -17.07 -3.56 -4.87
CA ASP A 4 -16.05 -3.74 -5.88
C ASP A 4 -15.86 -2.42 -6.66
N LYS A 5 -14.62 -1.92 -6.67
CA LYS A 5 -14.22 -0.70 -7.37
C LYS A 5 -13.41 -1.07 -8.62
N LEU A 6 -13.97 -1.95 -9.44
CA LEU A 6 -13.33 -2.53 -10.62
C LEU A 6 -12.64 -1.49 -11.52
N HIS A 7 -13.26 -0.34 -11.76
CA HIS A 7 -12.66 0.69 -12.61
C HIS A 7 -11.39 1.29 -12.00
N LEU A 8 -11.39 1.55 -10.69
CA LEU A 8 -10.25 2.12 -9.98
C LEU A 8 -9.11 1.08 -9.84
N SER A 9 -9.43 -0.18 -9.54
CA SER A 9 -8.41 -1.23 -9.45
C SER A 9 -7.73 -1.47 -10.80
N GLN A 10 -8.49 -1.47 -11.92
CA GLN A 10 -7.93 -1.53 -13.26
C GLN A 10 -7.05 -0.32 -13.59
N HIS A 11 -7.48 0.88 -13.22
CA HIS A 11 -6.69 2.09 -13.42
C HIS A 11 -5.38 2.06 -12.64
N LEU A 12 -5.41 1.66 -11.37
CA LEU A 12 -4.22 1.51 -10.53
C LEU A 12 -3.26 0.46 -11.11
N ARG A 13 -3.75 -0.68 -11.61
CA ARG A 13 -2.89 -1.66 -12.30
C ARG A 13 -2.15 -1.04 -13.48
N LYS A 14 -2.82 -0.24 -14.31
CA LYS A 14 -2.18 0.44 -15.44
C LYS A 14 -1.10 1.44 -14.98
N LEU A 15 -1.40 2.22 -13.94
CA LEU A 15 -0.42 3.15 -13.37
C LEU A 15 0.80 2.40 -12.80
N LEU A 16 0.59 1.33 -12.03
CA LEU A 16 1.67 0.51 -11.46
C LEU A 16 2.51 -0.20 -12.53
N HIS A 17 1.96 -0.47 -13.72
CA HIS A 17 2.75 -0.95 -14.86
C HIS A 17 3.61 0.15 -15.50
N SER A 18 3.22 1.41 -15.37
CA SER A 18 3.86 2.55 -16.05
C SER A 18 4.83 3.31 -15.13
N PHE A 19 4.59 3.27 -13.83
CA PHE A 19 5.30 4.04 -12.82
C PHE A 19 5.85 3.13 -11.73
N ARG A 20 7.03 3.47 -11.21
CA ARG A 20 7.67 2.73 -10.10
C ARG A 20 6.93 2.89 -8.77
N ALA A 21 6.20 3.99 -8.61
CA ALA A 21 5.41 4.28 -7.42
C ALA A 21 4.13 5.02 -7.83
N VAL A 22 3.03 4.75 -7.12
CA VAL A 22 1.73 5.38 -7.31
C VAL A 22 1.17 5.73 -5.94
N GLU A 23 0.79 6.98 -5.75
CA GLU A 23 0.13 7.44 -4.52
C GLU A 23 -1.39 7.42 -4.71
N LEU A 24 -2.10 6.86 -3.74
CA LEU A 24 -3.57 6.88 -3.70
C LEU A 24 -4.04 7.92 -2.67
N VAL A 25 -4.42 9.09 -3.15
CA VAL A 25 -4.95 10.17 -2.31
C VAL A 25 -6.48 10.16 -2.25
N GLY A 26 -7.04 10.64 -1.14
CA GLY A 26 -8.49 10.83 -1.00
C GLY A 26 -8.95 10.96 0.45
N PRO A 27 -10.21 11.40 0.68
CA PRO A 27 -10.75 11.60 2.03
C PRO A 27 -10.66 10.36 2.92
N ARG A 28 -10.81 10.55 4.23
CA ARG A 28 -10.94 9.43 5.17
C ARG A 28 -12.16 8.58 4.82
N GLN A 29 -12.07 7.27 5.07
CA GLN A 29 -13.17 6.31 4.91
C GLN A 29 -13.72 6.10 3.49
N VAL A 30 -12.99 6.54 2.44
CA VAL A 30 -13.37 6.23 1.04
C VAL A 30 -12.93 4.83 0.58
N GLY A 31 -12.30 4.02 1.44
CA GLY A 31 -11.86 2.65 1.14
C GLY A 31 -10.51 2.55 0.43
N LYS A 32 -9.53 3.42 0.77
CA LYS A 32 -8.16 3.37 0.23
C LYS A 32 -7.45 2.08 0.66
N THR A 33 -7.38 1.85 1.97
CA THR A 33 -6.92 0.59 2.59
C THR A 33 -7.61 -0.62 1.99
N THR A 34 -8.92 -0.56 1.81
CA THR A 34 -9.71 -1.65 1.20
C THR A 34 -9.19 -2.03 -0.18
N ILE A 35 -8.87 -1.04 -1.02
CA ILE A 35 -8.29 -1.28 -2.35
C ILE A 35 -6.84 -1.76 -2.24
N ALA A 36 -6.02 -1.13 -1.41
CA ALA A 36 -4.62 -1.52 -1.23
C ALA A 36 -4.47 -3.01 -0.87
N ARG A 37 -5.36 -3.51 0.00
CA ARG A 37 -5.44 -4.93 0.40
C ARG A 37 -5.84 -5.89 -0.72
N GLN A 38 -6.40 -5.39 -1.83
CA GLN A 38 -6.65 -6.20 -3.04
C GLN A 38 -5.38 -6.44 -3.86
N PHE A 39 -4.34 -5.63 -3.66
CA PHE A 39 -3.06 -5.73 -4.37
C PHE A 39 -2.03 -6.53 -3.60
N VAL A 40 -1.95 -6.33 -2.28
CA VAL A 40 -1.04 -7.04 -1.38
C VAL A 40 -1.82 -7.44 -0.12
N HIS A 41 -1.70 -8.70 0.30
CA HIS A 41 -2.36 -9.18 1.52
C HIS A 41 -1.80 -8.45 2.75
N PRO A 42 -2.63 -8.04 3.74
CA PRO A 42 -2.16 -7.36 4.95
C PRO A 42 -1.06 -8.10 5.72
N ASP A 43 -1.12 -9.43 5.73
CA ASP A 43 -0.11 -10.27 6.42
C ASP A 43 1.18 -10.51 5.61
N SER A 44 1.27 -9.93 4.41
CA SER A 44 2.48 -10.03 3.57
C SER A 44 3.62 -9.18 4.15
N ALA A 45 4.86 -9.65 4.01
CA ALA A 45 6.04 -8.84 4.33
C ALA A 45 6.13 -7.53 3.53
N ASN A 46 5.44 -7.46 2.37
CA ASN A 46 5.34 -6.30 1.49
C ASN A 46 4.24 -5.31 1.88
N TYR A 47 3.46 -5.56 2.93
CA TYR A 47 2.46 -4.61 3.43
C TYR A 47 2.99 -3.93 4.68
N PHE A 48 2.97 -2.59 4.68
CA PHE A 48 3.36 -1.76 5.82
C PHE A 48 2.19 -0.85 6.16
N ASP A 49 1.56 -1.06 7.31
CA ASP A 49 0.51 -0.19 7.83
C ASP A 49 1.11 0.76 8.86
N LEU A 50 1.18 2.06 8.58
CA LEU A 50 1.85 2.99 9.50
C LEU A 50 1.02 3.41 10.71
N GLU A 51 -0.20 2.90 10.88
CA GLU A 51 -0.86 2.94 12.18
C GLU A 51 -0.25 1.91 13.15
N ASP A 52 0.26 0.79 12.64
CA ASP A 52 0.95 -0.23 13.41
C ASP A 52 2.39 0.20 13.78
N PRO A 53 2.73 0.25 15.08
CA PRO A 53 4.08 0.60 15.52
C PRO A 53 5.17 -0.33 14.98
N VAL A 54 4.87 -1.61 14.72
CA VAL A 54 5.87 -2.56 14.20
C VAL A 54 6.25 -2.21 12.76
N SER A 55 5.26 -1.98 11.92
CA SER A 55 5.45 -1.55 10.53
C SER A 55 6.18 -0.20 10.43
N ARG A 56 5.82 0.78 11.27
CA ARG A 56 6.57 2.06 11.37
C ARG A 56 8.02 1.84 11.78
N GLN A 57 8.26 1.03 12.81
CA GLN A 57 9.62 0.77 13.29
C GLN A 57 10.46 0.07 12.21
N ARG A 58 9.88 -0.84 11.43
CA ARG A 58 10.57 -1.45 10.27
C ARG A 58 11.01 -0.38 9.28
N LEU A 59 10.15 0.57 8.93
CA LEU A 59 10.48 1.64 7.98
C LEU A 59 11.42 2.72 8.53
N SER A 60 11.76 2.71 9.83
CA SER A 60 12.79 3.62 10.38
C SER A 60 14.17 3.43 9.73
N ASN A 61 14.43 2.25 9.15
CA ASN A 61 15.58 1.98 8.29
C ASN A 61 15.08 1.41 6.95
N PRO A 62 14.64 2.27 6.01
CA PRO A 62 13.92 1.84 4.82
C PRO A 62 14.81 1.03 3.86
N MET A 63 16.12 1.31 3.81
CA MET A 63 17.06 0.55 2.97
C MET A 63 17.10 -0.93 3.40
N THR A 64 17.07 -1.19 4.70
CA THR A 64 17.05 -2.57 5.23
C THR A 64 15.66 -3.18 5.07
N ALA A 65 14.60 -2.41 5.36
CA ALA A 65 13.24 -2.93 5.33
C ALA A 65 12.72 -3.24 3.92
N LEU A 66 13.17 -2.49 2.92
CA LEU A 66 12.71 -2.61 1.53
C LEU A 66 13.71 -3.35 0.63
N GLY A 67 15.01 -3.39 1.00
CA GLY A 67 16.08 -3.85 0.11
C GLY A 67 15.94 -5.29 -0.40
N ASP A 68 15.46 -6.19 0.45
CA ASP A 68 15.27 -7.60 0.11
C ASP A 68 13.86 -7.93 -0.40
N LEU A 69 12.94 -6.97 -0.33
CA LEU A 69 11.56 -7.16 -0.77
C LEU A 69 11.46 -7.09 -2.30
N GLN A 70 10.58 -7.91 -2.86
CA GLN A 70 10.37 -8.03 -4.30
C GLN A 70 8.90 -7.85 -4.64
N GLY A 71 8.62 -7.35 -5.85
CA GLY A 71 7.26 -7.10 -6.33
C GLY A 71 6.66 -5.82 -5.75
N LEU A 72 5.33 -5.78 -5.69
CA LEU A 72 4.60 -4.60 -5.21
C LEU A 72 4.68 -4.51 -3.69
N ILE A 73 5.03 -3.32 -3.21
CA ILE A 73 5.06 -2.95 -1.79
C ILE A 73 3.95 -1.93 -1.56
N VAL A 74 3.15 -2.15 -0.53
CA VAL A 74 2.11 -1.22 -0.07
C VAL A 74 2.58 -0.57 1.22
N ILE A 75 2.58 0.76 1.24
CA ILE A 75 2.78 1.55 2.46
C ILE A 75 1.48 2.31 2.70
N ASP A 76 0.66 1.79 3.60
CA ASP A 76 -0.65 2.34 3.94
C ASP A 76 -0.52 3.39 5.04
N GLU A 77 -1.42 4.38 5.02
CA GLU A 77 -1.42 5.51 5.96
C GLU A 77 -0.05 6.22 6.02
N ILE A 78 0.61 6.37 4.86
CA ILE A 78 1.98 6.92 4.69
C ILE A 78 2.20 8.28 5.38
N GLN A 79 1.15 9.07 5.60
CA GLN A 79 1.23 10.34 6.30
C GLN A 79 1.61 10.23 7.80
N HIS A 80 1.71 9.00 8.34
CA HIS A 80 2.17 8.72 9.70
C HIS A 80 3.68 8.42 9.80
N LEU A 81 4.41 8.46 8.67
CA LEU A 81 5.86 8.28 8.64
C LEU A 81 6.63 9.44 9.29
#